data_AF-A0A524H5E5-F1
#
_entry.id   AF-A0A524H5E5-F1
#
_cell.length_a   1.000
_cell.length_b   1.000
_cell.length_c   1.000
_cell.angle_alpha   90.00
_cell.angle_beta   90.00
_cell.angle_gamma   90.00
#
_symmetry.space_group_name_H-M   'P 1'
#
loop_
_entity.id
_entity.type
_entity.pdbx_description
1 polymer ?
#
loop_
_entity_poly.entity_id
_entity_poly.type
_entity_poly.pdbx_seq_one_letter_code
_entity_poly.pdbx_strand_id
1 'polypeptide(L)'
;MKSQKMFCSACDRPVRVLITEEPTSEGQAAVHDAELICLEIGAQCTGHLCPLGAAEPGAMVRRIVRNGIPLDSLQTVQADCPFCFSQTEMILYGDGKAGCSACGAEGRWVVDHLEPD
;
A
#
# COMPACT_ATOMS: atom_id res chain seq x y z
N MET A 1 -17.00 0.98 -1.36
CA MET A 1 -15.75 0.68 -2.10
C MET A 1 -16.07 -0.24 -3.26
N LYS A 2 -15.50 0.03 -4.44
CA LYS A 2 -15.70 -0.79 -5.65
C LYS A 2 -14.38 -1.42 -6.11
N SER A 3 -14.41 -2.71 -6.44
CA SER A 3 -13.28 -3.43 -7.05
C SER A 3 -13.40 -3.48 -8.57
N GLN A 4 -12.31 -3.21 -9.27
CA GLN A 4 -12.22 -3.38 -10.72
C GLN A 4 -10.79 -3.72 -11.16
N LYS A 5 -10.62 -4.10 -12.43
CA LYS A 5 -9.31 -4.27 -13.04
C LYS A 5 -8.94 -3.03 -13.85
N MET A 6 -7.70 -2.56 -13.71
CA MET A 6 -7.14 -1.46 -14.50
C MET A 6 -5.77 -1.86 -15.03
N PHE A 7 -5.41 -1.36 -16.22
CA PHE A 7 -4.09 -1.63 -16.78
C PHE A 7 -3.03 -0.77 -16.06
N CYS A 8 -2.01 -1.42 -15.49
CA CYS A 8 -0.86 -0.74 -14.89
C CYS A 8 0.29 -0.73 -15.89
N SER A 9 0.73 0.45 -16.33
CA SER A 9 1.89 0.58 -17.24
C SER A 9 3.22 0.17 -16.59
N ALA A 10 3.35 0.29 -15.27
CA ALA A 10 4.57 -0.13 -14.57
C ALA A 10 4.69 -1.66 -14.46
N CYS A 11 3.57 -2.36 -14.27
CA CYS A 11 3.55 -3.83 -14.20
C CYS A 11 3.29 -4.50 -15.56
N ASP A 12 3.02 -3.70 -16.59
CA ASP A 12 2.63 -4.11 -17.96
C ASP A 12 1.51 -5.17 -18.01
N ARG A 13 0.49 -5.01 -17.16
CA ARG A 13 -0.63 -5.96 -17.04
C ARG A 13 -1.85 -5.34 -16.38
N PRO A 14 -3.05 -5.94 -16.54
CA PRO A 14 -4.20 -5.63 -15.70
C PRO A 14 -3.92 -6.01 -14.24
N VAL A 15 -4.21 -5.09 -13.32
CA VAL A 15 -4.13 -5.27 -11.87
C VAL A 15 -5.47 -4.97 -11.23
N ARG A 16 -5.76 -5.60 -10.09
CA ARG A 16 -6.93 -5.28 -9.26
C ARG A 16 -6.71 -4.00 -8.48
N VAL A 17 -7.73 -3.16 -8.47
CA VAL A 17 -7.76 -1.91 -7.72
C VAL A 17 -9.06 -1.80 -6.94
N LEU A 18 -9.00 -1.11 -5.80
CA LEU A 18 -10.18 -0.58 -5.11
C LEU A 18 -10.25 0.92 -5.31
N ILE A 19 -11.47 1.42 -5.43
CA ILE A 19 -11.77 2.85 -5.41
C ILE A 19 -12.55 3.11 -4.12
N THR A 20 -12.01 3.95 -3.24
CA THR A 20 -12.73 4.43 -2.07
C THR A 20 -13.81 5.42 -2.51
N GLU A 21 -14.94 5.42 -1.82
CA GLU A 21 -16.00 6.40 -2.05
C GLU A 21 -15.65 7.67 -1.27
N GLU A 22 -15.96 8.83 -1.84
CA GLU A 22 -15.93 10.09 -1.09
C GLU A 22 -16.93 9.99 0.08
N PRO A 23 -16.56 10.43 1.29
CA PRO A 23 -17.50 10.47 2.40
C PRO A 23 -18.61 11.46 2.07
N THR A 24 -19.84 10.97 1.88
CA THR A 24 -21.06 11.78 1.83
C THR A 24 -21.37 12.32 3.22
N SER A 25 -20.64 13.34 3.69
CA SER A 25 -20.94 14.06 4.93
C SER A 25 -21.23 15.53 4.64
N GLU A 26 -22.50 15.92 4.64
CA GLU A 26 -22.93 17.31 4.83
C GLU A 26 -22.72 17.69 6.31
N GLY A 27 -21.47 17.88 6.71
CA GLY A 27 -21.13 18.16 8.10
C GLY A 27 -19.64 18.13 8.31
N GLN A 28 -19.03 19.32 8.27
CA GLN A 28 -17.68 19.69 8.71
C GLN A 28 -16.56 18.64 8.56
N ALA A 29 -15.75 18.87 7.51
CA ALA A 29 -14.34 18.52 7.34
C ALA A 29 -13.87 17.09 7.70
N ALA A 30 -14.12 16.16 6.77
CA ALA A 30 -13.12 15.17 6.37
C ALA A 30 -13.18 15.04 4.85
N VAL A 31 -12.56 16.00 4.13
CA VAL A 31 -12.40 15.92 2.67
C VAL A 31 -11.33 14.87 2.41
N HIS A 32 -11.74 13.61 2.33
CA HIS A 32 -10.92 12.56 1.75
C HIS A 32 -11.46 12.33 0.34
N ASP A 33 -10.72 12.80 -0.66
CA ASP A 33 -11.04 12.54 -2.06
C ASP A 33 -11.09 11.03 -2.31
N ALA A 34 -11.86 10.61 -3.33
CA ALA A 34 -11.82 9.22 -3.78
C ALA A 34 -10.38 8.81 -4.10
N GLU A 35 -9.90 7.75 -3.44
CA GLU A 35 -8.55 7.22 -3.62
C GLU A 35 -8.60 5.90 -4.37
N LEU A 36 -7.66 5.74 -5.31
CA LEU A 36 -7.37 4.46 -5.92
C LEU A 36 -6.32 3.71 -5.10
N ILE A 37 -6.62 2.46 -4.78
CA ILE A 37 -5.76 1.54 -4.02
C ILE A 37 -5.41 0.35 -4.92
N CYS A 38 -4.13 0.19 -5.26
CA CYS A 38 -3.65 -0.98 -5.99
C CYS A 38 -3.52 -2.18 -5.04
N LEU A 39 -4.21 -3.29 -5.34
CA LEU A 39 -4.17 -4.52 -4.54
C LEU A 39 -3.03 -5.46 -4.91
N GLU A 40 -2.18 -5.05 -5.85
CA GLU A 40 -1.12 -5.87 -6.42
C GLU A 40 0.20 -5.11 -6.45
N ILE A 41 0.37 -4.17 -5.51
CA ILE A 41 1.68 -3.56 -5.26
C ILE A 41 2.68 -4.66 -4.88
N GLY A 42 3.90 -4.57 -5.43
CA GLY A 42 4.92 -5.60 -5.23
C GLY A 42 6.26 -5.17 -5.83
N ALA A 43 7.13 -6.14 -6.08
CA ALA A 43 8.51 -5.92 -6.51
C ALA A 43 8.66 -5.10 -7.81
N GLN A 44 7.66 -5.11 -8.68
CA GLN A 44 7.67 -4.34 -9.93
C GLN A 44 7.47 -2.82 -9.71
N CYS A 45 7.03 -2.41 -8.52
CA CYS A 45 6.77 -1.00 -8.19
C CYS A 45 8.06 -0.28 -7.75
N THR A 46 9.10 -0.33 -8.57
CA THR A 46 10.44 0.23 -8.26
C THR A 46 10.56 1.73 -8.51
N GLY A 47 9.63 2.32 -9.26
CA GLY A 47 9.64 3.75 -9.57
C GLY A 47 9.20 4.64 -8.41
N HIS A 48 9.46 5.94 -8.53
CA HIS A 48 9.03 6.94 -7.54
C HIS A 48 7.53 7.23 -7.57
N LEU A 49 6.81 6.81 -8.62
CA LEU A 49 5.39 7.11 -8.81
C LEU A 49 4.62 5.86 -9.26
N CYS A 50 3.54 5.54 -8.54
CA CYS A 50 2.52 4.59 -8.98
C CYS A 50 1.60 5.26 -10.02
N PRO A 51 1.55 4.76 -11.27
CA PRO A 51 0.77 5.41 -12.34
C PRO A 51 -0.75 5.33 -12.11
N LEU A 52 -1.22 4.36 -11.32
CA LEU A 52 -2.64 4.22 -11.00
C LEU A 52 -3.07 5.11 -9.83
N GLY A 53 -2.22 5.17 -8.80
CA GLY A 53 -2.52 5.91 -7.57
C GLY A 53 -2.15 7.39 -7.61
N ALA A 54 -1.42 7.82 -8.66
CA ALA A 54 -0.82 9.15 -8.80
C ALA A 54 -0.02 9.58 -7.54
N ALA A 55 0.63 8.63 -6.89
CA ALA A 55 1.35 8.80 -5.63
C ALA A 55 2.53 7.83 -5.55
N GLU A 56 3.43 8.03 -4.60
CA GLU A 56 4.55 7.11 -4.37
C GLU A 56 4.03 5.68 -4.02
N PRO A 57 4.76 4.61 -4.36
CA PRO A 57 4.34 3.24 -4.05
C PRO A 57 3.98 3.04 -2.56
N GLY A 58 4.75 3.65 -1.65
CA GLY A 58 4.48 3.63 -0.22
C GLY A 58 3.10 4.14 0.19
N ALA A 59 2.53 5.09 -0.57
CA ALA A 59 1.17 5.55 -0.35
C ALA A 59 0.11 4.46 -0.60
N MET A 60 0.36 3.50 -1.50
CA MET A 60 -0.52 2.34 -1.69
C MET A 60 -0.53 1.45 -0.45
N VAL A 61 0.64 1.21 0.14
CA VAL A 61 0.75 0.43 1.38
C VAL A 61 0.00 1.10 2.51
N ARG A 62 0.19 2.41 2.70
CA ARG A 62 -0.58 3.18 3.69
C ARG A 62 -2.08 3.11 3.45
N ARG A 63 -2.53 3.16 2.20
CA ARG A 63 -3.95 3.01 1.83
C ARG A 63 -4.48 1.62 2.16
N ILE A 64 -3.71 0.55 1.88
CA ILE A 64 -4.05 -0.83 2.23
C ILE A 64 -4.27 -0.96 3.75
N VAL A 65 -3.29 -0.53 4.52
CA VAL A 65 -3.31 -0.61 5.99
C VAL A 65 -4.45 0.23 6.58
N ARG A 66 -4.57 1.49 6.16
CA ARG A 66 -5.61 2.41 6.65
C ARG A 66 -7.03 1.91 6.39
N ASN A 67 -7.25 1.22 5.27
CA ASN A 67 -8.57 0.70 4.89
C ASN A 67 -8.80 -0.75 5.35
N GLY A 68 -7.87 -1.36 6.11
CA GLY A 68 -8.01 -2.74 6.58
C GLY A 68 -8.14 -3.75 5.44
N ILE A 69 -7.47 -3.50 4.31
CA ILE A 69 -7.58 -4.35 3.13
C ILE A 69 -6.81 -5.66 3.37
N PRO A 70 -7.41 -6.84 3.10
CA PRO A 70 -6.72 -8.12 3.23
C PRO A 70 -5.43 -8.20 2.40
N LEU A 71 -4.40 -8.82 2.96
CA LEU A 71 -3.06 -8.89 2.37
C LEU A 71 -2.84 -10.12 1.47
N ASP A 72 -3.87 -10.96 1.28
CA ASP A 72 -3.76 -12.28 0.64
C ASP A 72 -3.17 -12.25 -0.79
N SER A 73 -3.19 -11.09 -1.45
CA SER A 73 -2.65 -10.89 -2.80
C SER A 73 -1.28 -10.22 -2.85
N LEU A 74 -0.70 -9.93 -1.69
CA LEU A 74 0.58 -9.22 -1.56
C LEU A 74 1.66 -10.20 -1.12
N GLN A 75 2.89 -9.87 -1.46
CA GLN A 75 4.04 -10.57 -0.90
C GLN A 75 4.30 -10.00 0.49
N THR A 76 4.12 -10.84 1.52
CA THR A 76 4.36 -10.47 2.91
C THR A 76 5.39 -11.37 3.57
N VAL A 77 6.02 -10.87 4.64
CA VAL A 77 6.92 -11.63 5.51
C VAL A 77 6.63 -11.26 6.97
N GLN A 78 6.76 -12.23 7.89
CA GLN A 78 6.61 -11.96 9.32
C GLN A 78 7.88 -11.34 9.88
N ALA A 79 7.78 -10.18 10.54
CA ALA A 79 8.90 -9.54 11.21
C ALA A 79 8.43 -8.56 12.30
N ASP A 80 9.37 -8.12 13.13
CA ASP A 80 9.12 -7.09 14.12
C ASP A 80 9.17 -5.70 13.49
N CYS A 81 8.13 -4.90 13.72
CA CYS A 81 8.14 -3.50 13.30
C CYS A 81 8.98 -2.66 14.27
N PRO A 82 10.01 -1.92 13.83
CA PRO A 82 10.80 -1.07 14.72
C PRO A 82 10.03 0.16 15.23
N PHE A 83 8.88 0.47 14.62
CA PHE A 83 8.08 1.65 14.96
C PHE A 83 6.95 1.35 15.95
N CYS A 84 6.21 0.25 15.75
CA CYS A 84 5.10 -0.14 16.62
C CYS A 84 5.39 -1.36 17.49
N PHE A 85 6.61 -1.92 17.40
CA PHE A 85 7.09 -3.05 18.20
C PHE A 85 6.20 -4.29 18.15
N SER A 86 5.39 -4.41 17.10
CA SER A 86 4.48 -5.53 16.90
C SER A 86 5.12 -6.53 15.92
N GLN A 87 5.04 -7.82 16.25
CA GLN A 87 5.32 -8.89 15.31
C GLN A 87 4.14 -9.00 14.34
N THR A 88 4.37 -8.69 13.07
CA THR A 88 3.29 -8.59 12.07
C THR A 88 3.81 -8.83 10.65
N GLU A 89 2.89 -8.78 9.69
CA GLU A 89 3.23 -8.87 8.28
C GLU A 89 3.84 -7.57 7.76
N MET A 90 4.99 -7.70 7.09
CA MET A 90 5.64 -6.64 6.33
C MET A 90 5.29 -6.83 4.87
N ILE A 91 4.62 -5.83 4.28
CA ILE A 91 4.25 -5.81 2.86
C ILE A 91 5.49 -5.43 2.07
N LEU A 92 6.01 -6.37 1.27
CA LEU A 92 7.18 -6.15 0.42
C LEU A 92 6.78 -5.49 -0.90
N TYR A 93 7.47 -4.42 -1.27
CA TYR A 93 7.21 -3.72 -2.51
C TYR A 93 8.45 -3.00 -3.06
N GLY A 94 8.42 -2.68 -4.34
CA GLY A 94 9.55 -2.09 -5.03
C GLY A 94 10.82 -2.91 -4.88
N ASP A 95 11.96 -2.27 -5.10
CA ASP A 95 13.26 -2.91 -4.91
C ASP A 95 13.76 -2.63 -3.48
N GLY A 96 13.57 -3.60 -2.59
CA GLY A 96 14.07 -3.53 -1.22
C GLY A 96 13.32 -2.56 -0.30
N LYS A 97 12.01 -2.36 -0.49
CA LYS A 97 11.17 -1.61 0.45
C LYS A 97 10.13 -2.51 1.10
N ALA A 98 9.70 -2.11 2.29
CA ALA A 98 8.61 -2.75 2.96
C ALA A 98 7.77 -1.75 3.76
N GLY A 99 6.55 -2.15 4.12
CA GLY A 99 5.71 -1.40 5.03
C GLY A 99 4.98 -2.30 6.01
N CYS A 100 4.88 -1.85 7.25
CA CYS A 100 4.25 -2.56 8.35
C CYS A 100 2.73 -2.60 8.15
N SER A 101 2.13 -3.78 8.18
CA SER A 101 0.68 -3.94 8.02
C SER A 101 -0.15 -3.43 9.22
N ALA A 102 0.48 -3.23 10.38
CA ALA A 102 -0.21 -2.78 11.59
C ALA A 102 -0.24 -1.25 11.72
N CYS A 103 0.88 -0.57 11.48
CA CYS A 103 0.99 0.88 11.68
C CYS A 103 1.19 1.69 10.39
N GLY A 104 1.44 1.01 9.27
CA GLY A 104 1.65 1.66 7.96
C GLY A 104 3.02 2.35 7.81
N ALA A 105 3.91 2.23 8.80
CA ALA A 105 5.29 2.72 8.68
C ALA A 105 6.01 2.00 7.56
N GLU A 106 6.86 2.73 6.84
CA GLU A 106 7.61 2.23 5.69
C GLU A 106 9.09 2.53 5.82
N GLY A 107 9.87 1.87 4.99
CA GLY A 107 11.31 2.02 4.96
C GLY A 107 11.96 0.95 4.10
N ARG A 108 13.28 0.86 4.22
CA ARG A 108 14.08 -0.12 3.51
C ARG A 108 13.93 -1.50 4.15
N TRP A 109 13.76 -2.51 3.32
CA TRP A 109 13.83 -3.90 3.73
C TRP A 109 15.28 -4.39 3.68
N VAL A 110 15.83 -4.75 4.84
CA VAL A 110 17.18 -5.29 4.99
C VAL A 110 17.05 -6.59 5.76
N VAL A 111 17.64 -7.69 5.26
CA VAL A 111 17.65 -9.05 5.83
C VAL A 111 16.80 -9.19 7.11
N ASP A 112 15.55 -9.59 6.91
CA ASP A 112 14.54 -9.90 7.94
C ASP A 112 13.98 -8.74 8.77
N HIS A 113 14.28 -7.47 8.45
CA HIS A 113 13.71 -6.32 9.15
C HIS A 113 13.56 -5.06 8.29
N LEU A 114 12.80 -4.10 8.83
CA LEU A 114 12.60 -2.77 8.27
C LEU A 114 13.61 -1.79 8.89
N GLU A 115 14.32 -1.02 8.08
CA GLU A 115 15.12 0.14 8.50
C GLU A 115 14.43 1.45 8.05
N PRO A 116 14.42 2.50 8.88
CA PRO A 116 13.97 3.82 8.45
C PRO A 116 14.83 4.36 7.29
N ASP A 117 14.20 4.99 6.30
CA ASP A 117 14.91 5.77 5.26
C ASP A 117 15.54 7.06 5.82
#